data_AF-A0A1Q6SL15-F1
#
_entry.id   AF-A0A1Q6SL15-F1
#
_cell.length_a   1.000
_cell.length_b   1.000
_cell.length_c   1.000
_cell.angle_alpha   90.00
_cell.angle_beta   90.00
_cell.angle_gamma   90.00
#
_symmetry.space_group_name_H-M   'P 1'
#
loop_
_entity.id
_entity.type
_entity.pdbx_description
1 polymer ?
#
loop_
_entity_poly.entity_id
_entity_poly.type
_entity_poly.pdbx_seq_one_letter_code
_entity_poly.pdbx_strand_id
1 'polypeptide(L)'
;DMAVGVVIGASFGKIVTGLVNYIINPFVGIFVKSGNLDSIKTVISKAVVDEAGNVVTPENAILWGTWIQTIIDFLLTALCIFIVLRILMKAKNTLERKKIEAEKKKAEDEEAKAKAEKEAADAAAKAAEERQTLIEDSIIRQAELLENIRVLLEKK
;
A
#
# COMPACT_ATOMS: atom_id res chain seq x y z
N ASP A 1 -7.63 16.15 7.32
CA ASP A 1 -7.21 14.74 7.25
C ASP A 1 -6.47 14.25 8.50
N MET A 2 -5.60 15.05 9.14
CA MET A 2 -4.92 14.64 10.39
C MET A 2 -5.85 14.16 11.53
N ALA A 3 -7.04 14.75 11.68
CA ALA A 3 -8.00 14.36 12.71
C ALA A 3 -8.47 12.90 12.59
N VAL A 4 -8.64 12.41 11.36
CA VAL A 4 -9.07 11.03 11.09
C VAL A 4 -7.97 10.05 11.51
N GLY A 5 -6.70 10.37 11.23
CA GLY A 5 -5.56 9.56 11.65
C GLY A 5 -5.42 9.43 13.17
N VAL A 6 -5.64 10.51 13.92
CA VAL A 6 -5.56 10.50 15.40
C VAL A 6 -6.68 9.67 16.03
N VAL A 7 -7.92 9.80 15.54
CA VAL A 7 -9.08 9.06 16.06
C VAL A 7 -8.94 7.56 15.80
N ILE A 8 -8.46 7.19 14.60
CA ILE A 8 -8.21 5.78 14.25
C ILE A 8 -7.05 5.24 15.09
N GLY A 9 -5.97 6.00 15.27
CA GLY A 9 -4.83 5.59 16.11
C GLY A 9 -5.23 5.34 17.56
N ALA A 10 -6.02 6.24 18.16
CA ALA A 10 -6.50 6.10 19.53
C ALA A 10 -7.45 4.90 19.72
N SER A 11 -8.30 4.62 18.75
CA SER A 11 -9.25 3.50 18.79
C SER A 11 -8.55 2.16 18.53
N PHE A 12 -7.60 2.13 17.59
CA PHE A 12 -6.83 0.94 17.27
C PHE A 12 -5.94 0.50 18.45
N GLY A 13 -5.33 1.45 19.16
CA GLY A 13 -4.61 1.16 20.40
C GLY A 13 -5.46 0.40 21.42
N LYS A 14 -6.72 0.83 21.64
CA LYS A 14 -7.66 0.15 22.54
C LYS A 14 -8.00 -1.27 22.09
N ILE A 15 -8.15 -1.51 20.79
CA ILE A 15 -8.42 -2.85 20.24
C ILE A 15 -7.24 -3.78 20.53
N VAL A 16 -6.01 -3.31 20.32
CA VAL A 16 -4.80 -4.09 20.60
C VAL A 16 -4.67 -4.35 22.10
N THR A 17 -4.82 -3.32 22.95
CA THR A 17 -4.77 -3.49 24.40
C THR A 17 -5.85 -4.45 24.89
N GLY A 18 -7.07 -4.40 24.32
CA GLY A 18 -8.13 -5.36 24.60
C GLY A 18 -7.75 -6.78 24.21
N LEU A 19 -7.13 -6.98 23.04
CA LEU A 19 -6.66 -8.31 22.62
C LEU A 19 -5.59 -8.86 23.57
N VAL A 20 -4.66 -8.01 24.02
CA VAL A 20 -3.63 -8.41 24.97
C VAL A 20 -4.26 -8.79 26.30
N ASN A 21 -5.09 -7.91 26.87
CA ASN A 21 -5.68 -8.11 28.19
C ASN A 21 -6.66 -9.29 28.24
N TYR A 22 -7.50 -9.47 27.21
CA TYR A 22 -8.57 -10.47 27.22
C TYR A 22 -8.20 -11.80 26.57
N ILE A 23 -7.19 -11.83 25.70
CA ILE A 23 -6.77 -13.07 25.02
C ILE A 23 -5.35 -13.44 25.46
N ILE A 24 -4.37 -12.58 25.24
CA ILE A 24 -2.97 -12.93 25.51
C ILE A 24 -2.73 -13.19 27.00
N ASN A 25 -3.22 -12.35 27.90
CA ASN A 25 -2.96 -12.49 29.34
C ASN A 25 -3.55 -13.79 29.94
N PRO A 26 -4.78 -14.21 29.61
CA PRO A 26 -5.27 -15.54 29.99
C PRO A 26 -4.44 -16.69 29.39
N PHE A 27 -4.04 -16.60 28.12
CA PHE A 27 -3.19 -17.62 27.50
C PHE A 27 -1.81 -17.70 28.19
N VAL A 28 -1.15 -16.56 28.41
CA VAL A 28 0.13 -16.48 29.11
C VAL A 28 -0.01 -16.95 30.57
N GLY A 29 -1.10 -16.63 31.25
CA GLY A 29 -1.37 -17.06 32.63
C GLY A 29 -1.57 -18.57 32.79
N ILE A 30 -1.96 -19.29 31.73
CA ILE A 30 -2.00 -20.76 31.75
C ILE A 30 -0.57 -21.34 31.67
N PHE A 31 0.32 -20.72 30.89
CA PHE A 31 1.71 -21.16 30.77
C PHE A 31 2.59 -20.71 31.94
N VAL A 32 2.31 -19.57 32.54
CA VAL A 32 3.00 -19.00 33.70
C VAL A 32 2.14 -19.29 34.94
N LYS A 33 2.35 -20.47 35.55
CA LYS A 33 1.70 -20.86 36.81
C LYS A 33 1.93 -19.74 37.84
N SER A 34 0.87 -19.00 38.18
CA SER A 34 0.91 -17.76 39.00
C SER A 34 1.28 -16.48 38.24
N GLY A 35 0.47 -16.07 37.28
CA GLY A 35 0.62 -14.83 36.50
C GLY A 35 0.40 -13.50 37.24
N ASN A 36 0.65 -13.42 38.55
CA ASN A 36 0.63 -12.16 39.29
C ASN A 36 1.97 -11.97 40.00
N LEU A 37 2.74 -11.00 39.51
CA LEU A 37 3.90 -10.45 40.19
C LEU A 37 3.50 -9.49 41.33
N ASP A 38 2.19 -9.35 41.62
CA ASP A 38 1.63 -8.54 42.72
C ASP A 38 2.17 -8.90 44.12
N SER A 39 2.81 -10.05 44.26
CA SER A 39 3.43 -10.50 45.52
C SER A 39 4.79 -9.84 45.80
N ILE A 40 5.42 -9.17 44.81
CA ILE A 40 6.67 -8.40 45.01
C ILE A 40 6.31 -6.94 45.28
N LYS A 41 5.92 -6.68 46.53
CA LYS A 41 5.76 -5.32 47.06
C LYS A 41 6.85 -5.07 48.11
N THR A 42 7.69 -4.07 47.88
CA THR A 42 8.63 -3.60 48.90
C THR A 42 7.92 -2.48 49.65
N VAL A 43 7.37 -2.81 50.81
CA VAL A 43 6.69 -1.85 51.70
C VAL A 43 7.77 -0.95 52.32
N ILE A 44 7.79 0.33 51.96
CA ILE A 44 8.76 1.30 52.50
C ILE A 44 8.23 1.92 53.80
N SER A 45 6.90 2.06 53.95
CA SER A 45 6.24 2.39 55.23
C SER A 45 4.99 1.52 55.43
N LYS A 46 4.93 0.77 56.55
CA LYS A 46 3.73 0.02 56.96
C LYS A 46 2.60 0.99 57.34
N ALA A 47 1.36 0.66 56.99
CA ALA A 47 0.20 1.38 57.52
C ALA A 47 0.19 1.26 59.05
N VAL A 48 0.06 2.40 59.73
CA VAL A 48 -0.34 2.42 61.13
C VAL A 48 -1.85 2.36 61.15
N VAL A 49 -2.38 1.23 61.61
CA VAL A 49 -3.81 1.02 61.81
C VAL A 49 -4.10 1.30 63.29
N ASP A 50 -5.10 2.11 63.59
CA ASP A 50 -5.59 2.30 64.96
C ASP A 50 -6.43 1.07 65.39
N GLU A 51 -6.67 0.87 66.69
CA GLU A 51 -7.43 -0.27 67.26
C GLU A 51 -8.88 -0.38 66.70
N ALA A 52 -9.37 0.65 66.00
CA ALA A 52 -10.67 0.71 65.34
C ALA A 52 -10.66 0.34 63.83
N GLY A 53 -9.52 -0.08 63.26
CA GLY A 53 -9.46 -0.56 61.87
C GLY A 53 -9.48 0.53 60.78
N ASN A 54 -9.34 1.80 61.15
CA ASN A 54 -9.26 2.92 60.20
C ASN A 54 -7.80 3.27 59.88
N VAL A 55 -7.50 3.39 58.59
CA VAL A 55 -6.15 3.69 58.06
C VAL A 55 -5.89 5.20 58.15
N VAL A 56 -5.00 5.63 59.04
CA VAL A 56 -4.66 7.06 59.24
C VAL A 56 -3.53 7.51 58.30
N THR A 57 -2.65 6.60 57.89
CA THR A 57 -1.61 6.85 56.87
C THR A 57 -1.63 5.75 55.81
N PRO A 58 -1.79 6.10 54.52
CA PRO A 58 -1.82 5.11 53.45
C PRO A 58 -0.47 4.37 53.37
N GLU A 59 -0.52 3.05 53.20
CA GLU A 59 0.67 2.22 52.95
C GLU A 59 1.45 2.77 51.76
N ASN A 60 2.71 3.14 51.98
CA ASN A 60 3.61 3.52 50.89
C ASN A 60 4.45 2.30 50.52
N ALA A 61 3.96 1.54 49.55
CA ALA A 61 4.64 0.38 48.99
C ALA A 61 5.07 0.68 47.55
N ILE A 62 6.31 0.34 47.20
CA ILE A 62 6.72 0.35 45.80
C ILE A 62 6.24 -0.97 45.19
N LEU A 63 5.24 -0.87 44.31
CA LEU A 63 4.65 -1.99 43.60
C LEU A 63 5.52 -2.38 42.40
N TRP A 64 6.70 -2.93 42.68
CA TRP A 64 7.62 -3.44 41.67
C TRP A 64 6.94 -4.50 40.78
N GLY A 65 6.06 -5.31 41.38
CA GLY A 65 5.20 -6.26 40.68
C GLY A 65 4.33 -5.65 39.59
N THR A 66 3.59 -4.58 39.93
CA THR A 66 2.73 -3.89 38.97
C THR A 66 3.55 -3.17 37.89
N TRP A 67 4.69 -2.59 38.25
CA TRP A 67 5.56 -1.92 37.27
C TRP A 67 6.13 -2.91 36.24
N ILE A 68 6.66 -4.05 36.68
CA ILE A 68 7.16 -5.06 35.75
C ILE A 68 6.02 -5.66 34.90
N GLN A 69 4.83 -5.79 35.46
CA GLN A 69 3.63 -6.24 34.74
C GLN A 69 3.26 -5.26 33.63
N THR A 70 3.27 -3.95 33.89
CA THR A 70 3.02 -2.94 32.83
C THR A 70 4.07 -2.96 31.71
N ILE A 71 5.33 -3.30 32.03
CA ILE A 71 6.38 -3.47 31.02
C ILE A 71 6.07 -4.70 30.14
N ILE A 72 5.67 -5.80 30.76
CA ILE A 72 5.28 -7.02 30.04
C ILE A 72 4.08 -6.75 29.11
N ASP A 73 3.04 -6.07 29.62
CA ASP A 73 1.87 -5.69 28.82
C ASP A 73 2.25 -4.78 27.63
N PHE A 74 3.19 -3.84 27.83
CA PHE A 74 3.71 -3.00 26.76
C PHE A 74 4.45 -3.81 25.69
N LEU A 75 5.32 -4.75 26.09
CA LEU A 75 6.04 -5.64 25.17
C LEU A 75 5.08 -6.53 24.37
N LEU A 76 4.06 -7.08 25.03
CA LEU A 76 3.03 -7.89 24.37
C LEU A 76 2.19 -7.07 23.39
N THR A 77 1.81 -5.85 23.75
CA THR A 77 1.10 -4.91 22.87
C THR A 77 1.96 -4.55 21.66
N ALA A 78 3.24 -4.24 21.85
CA ALA A 78 4.17 -3.95 20.76
C ALA A 78 4.36 -5.15 19.81
N LEU A 79 4.50 -6.36 20.36
CA LEU A 79 4.59 -7.60 19.58
C LEU A 79 3.32 -7.85 18.77
N CYS A 80 2.15 -7.60 19.37
CA CYS A 80 0.88 -7.77 18.70
C CYS A 80 0.72 -6.79 17.52
N ILE A 81 1.04 -5.51 17.72
CA ILE A 81 1.04 -4.50 16.64
C ILE A 81 2.00 -4.92 15.53
N PHE A 82 3.19 -5.41 15.87
CA PHE A 82 4.16 -5.88 14.90
C PHE A 82 3.62 -7.04 14.04
N ILE A 83 2.95 -8.02 14.64
CA ILE A 83 2.34 -9.13 13.91
C ILE A 83 1.25 -8.63 12.96
N VAL A 84 0.36 -7.75 13.43
CA VAL A 84 -0.72 -7.19 12.61
C VAL A 84 -0.13 -6.38 11.44
N LEU A 85 0.84 -5.50 11.70
CA LEU A 85 1.51 -4.73 10.66
C LEU A 85 2.25 -5.64 9.68
N ARG A 86 2.90 -6.71 10.14
CA ARG A 86 3.57 -7.68 9.26
C ARG A 86 2.59 -8.43 8.37
N ILE A 87 1.42 -8.82 8.88
CA ILE A 87 0.36 -9.44 8.09
C ILE A 87 -0.17 -8.45 7.06
N LEU A 88 -0.44 -7.21 7.46
CA LEU A 88 -0.90 -6.16 6.56
C LEU A 88 0.14 -5.85 5.49
N MET A 89 1.43 -5.75 5.83
CA MET A 89 2.51 -5.55 4.86
C MET A 89 2.64 -6.74 3.91
N LYS A 90 2.51 -7.98 4.39
CA LYS A 90 2.55 -9.19 3.55
C LYS A 90 1.33 -9.27 2.61
N ALA A 91 0.15 -8.88 3.11
CA ALA A 91 -1.08 -8.81 2.33
C ALA A 91 -1.01 -7.68 1.28
N LYS A 92 -0.54 -6.49 1.67
CA LYS A 92 -0.29 -5.38 0.74
C LYS A 92 0.74 -5.76 -0.30
N ASN A 93 1.87 -6.37 0.04
CA ASN A 93 2.87 -6.79 -0.96
C ASN A 93 2.31 -7.80 -1.98
N THR A 94 1.32 -8.61 -1.57
CA THR A 94 0.64 -9.55 -2.46
C THR A 94 -0.40 -8.85 -3.36
N LEU A 95 -1.08 -7.84 -2.85
CA LEU A 95 -2.12 -7.07 -3.58
C LEU A 95 -1.53 -5.96 -4.47
N GLU A 96 -0.50 -5.26 -3.99
CA GLU A 96 0.28 -4.25 -4.71
C GLU A 96 0.99 -4.90 -5.90
N ARG A 97 1.59 -6.09 -5.75
CA ARG A 97 2.19 -6.82 -6.88
C ARG A 97 1.16 -7.12 -7.98
N LYS A 98 -0.04 -7.56 -7.62
CA LYS A 98 -1.13 -7.80 -8.59
C LYS A 98 -1.66 -6.52 -9.23
N LYS A 99 -1.73 -5.41 -8.49
CA LYS A 99 -2.15 -4.11 -9.03
C LYS A 99 -1.10 -3.52 -9.97
N ILE A 100 0.18 -3.57 -9.59
CA ILE A 100 1.31 -3.10 -10.41
C ILE A 100 1.46 -3.95 -11.67
N GLU A 101 1.28 -5.27 -11.59
CA GLU A 101 1.26 -6.15 -12.77
C GLU A 101 0.06 -5.86 -13.69
N ALA A 102 -1.12 -5.57 -13.13
CA ALA A 102 -2.29 -5.21 -13.92
C ALA A 102 -2.19 -3.81 -14.56
N GLU A 103 -1.57 -2.85 -13.88
CA GLU A 103 -1.27 -1.52 -14.43
C GLU A 103 -0.19 -1.58 -15.51
N LYS A 104 0.90 -2.34 -15.29
CA LYS A 104 1.92 -2.57 -16.32
C LYS A 104 1.33 -3.24 -17.56
N LYS A 105 0.50 -4.27 -17.38
CA LYS A 105 -0.13 -4.97 -18.49
C LYS A 105 -1.11 -4.08 -19.25
N LYS A 106 -1.88 -3.23 -18.56
CA LYS A 106 -2.73 -2.22 -19.20
C LYS A 106 -1.92 -1.17 -19.96
N ALA A 107 -0.83 -0.69 -19.38
CA ALA A 107 0.05 0.28 -20.03
C ALA A 107 0.74 -0.32 -21.27
N GLU A 108 1.20 -1.57 -21.20
CA GLU A 108 1.77 -2.30 -22.34
C GLU A 108 0.72 -2.55 -23.45
N ASP A 109 -0.50 -2.94 -23.09
CA ASP A 109 -1.60 -3.14 -24.05
C ASP A 109 -2.05 -1.82 -24.72
N GLU A 110 -2.02 -0.71 -23.98
CA GLU A 110 -2.38 0.63 -24.48
C GLU A 110 -1.28 1.22 -25.36
N GLU A 111 0.00 1.04 -24.99
CA GLU A 111 1.16 1.45 -25.77
C GLU A 111 1.27 0.62 -27.06
N ALA A 112 1.02 -0.69 -27.01
CA ALA A 112 0.98 -1.55 -28.19
C ALA A 112 -0.14 -1.16 -29.18
N LYS A 113 -1.33 -0.80 -28.68
CA LYS A 113 -2.44 -0.29 -29.50
C LYS A 113 -2.13 1.07 -30.12
N ALA A 114 -1.59 2.01 -29.34
CA ALA A 114 -1.22 3.33 -29.83
C ALA A 114 -0.10 3.26 -30.89
N LYS A 115 0.83 2.31 -30.74
CA LYS A 115 1.91 2.09 -31.71
C LYS A 115 1.38 1.44 -33.00
N ALA A 116 0.48 0.47 -32.89
CA ALA A 116 -0.17 -0.15 -34.04
C ALA A 116 -1.07 0.84 -34.82
N GLU A 117 -1.78 1.73 -34.13
CA GLU A 117 -2.59 2.77 -34.76
C GLU A 117 -1.73 3.83 -35.46
N LYS A 118 -0.60 4.23 -34.85
CA LYS A 118 0.38 5.11 -35.52
C LYS A 118 1.03 4.44 -36.73
N GLU A 119 1.47 3.18 -36.63
CA GLU A 119 2.06 2.46 -37.76
C GLU A 119 1.04 2.26 -38.91
N ALA A 120 -0.22 1.99 -38.59
CA ALA A 120 -1.28 1.89 -39.59
C ALA A 120 -1.55 3.23 -40.28
N ALA A 121 -1.54 4.35 -39.53
CA ALA A 121 -1.71 5.69 -40.08
C ALA A 121 -0.51 6.12 -40.95
N ASP A 122 0.72 5.81 -40.54
CA ASP A 122 1.95 6.11 -41.29
C ASP A 122 2.03 5.29 -42.58
N ALA A 123 1.64 4.00 -42.52
CA ALA A 123 1.55 3.14 -43.70
C ALA A 123 0.47 3.61 -44.70
N ALA A 124 -0.69 4.08 -44.20
CA ALA A 124 -1.74 4.63 -45.04
C ALA A 124 -1.32 5.95 -45.70
N ALA A 125 -0.58 6.81 -44.98
CA ALA A 125 -0.03 8.05 -45.52
C ALA A 125 0.99 7.78 -46.64
N LYS A 126 1.91 6.84 -46.44
CA LYS A 126 2.88 6.42 -47.49
C LYS A 126 2.19 5.82 -48.70
N ALA A 127 1.18 4.97 -48.52
CA ALA A 127 0.44 4.37 -49.63
C ALA A 127 -0.38 5.42 -50.41
N ALA A 128 -0.83 6.50 -49.77
CA ALA A 128 -1.49 7.61 -50.43
C ALA A 128 -0.48 8.46 -51.22
N GLU A 129 0.69 8.74 -50.65
CA GLU A 129 1.79 9.46 -51.31
C GLU A 129 2.30 8.69 -52.54
N GLU A 130 2.50 7.38 -52.44
CA GLU A 130 2.87 6.52 -53.58
C GLU A 130 1.82 6.51 -54.69
N ARG A 131 0.53 6.56 -54.36
CA ARG A 131 -0.54 6.69 -55.37
C ARG A 131 -0.53 8.06 -56.02
N GLN A 132 -0.23 9.11 -55.25
CA GLN A 132 -0.16 10.47 -55.76
C GLN A 132 0.98 10.62 -56.78
N THR A 133 2.16 10.08 -56.47
CA THR A 133 3.33 10.12 -57.39
C THR A 133 3.09 9.31 -58.66
N LEU A 134 2.43 8.15 -58.57
CA LEU A 134 2.06 7.36 -59.75
C LEU A 134 1.04 8.08 -60.65
N ILE A 135 0.10 8.83 -60.06
CA ILE A 135 -0.86 9.63 -60.80
C ILE A 135 -0.15 10.79 -61.51
N GLU A 136 0.74 11.52 -60.82
CA GLU A 136 1.52 12.59 -61.43
C GLU A 136 2.38 12.09 -62.60
N ASP A 137 3.09 10.97 -62.43
CA ASP A 137 3.87 10.33 -63.50
C ASP A 137 3.00 9.96 -64.72
N SER A 138 1.77 9.47 -64.48
CA SER A 138 0.84 9.11 -65.54
C SER A 138 0.32 10.33 -66.32
N ILE A 139 0.13 11.48 -65.66
CA ILE A 139 -0.30 12.73 -66.27
C ILE A 139 0.83 13.33 -67.09
N ILE A 140 2.04 13.36 -66.54
CA ILE A 140 3.24 13.86 -67.24
C ILE A 140 3.45 13.06 -68.53
N ARG A 141 3.38 11.72 -68.45
CA ARG A 141 3.57 10.84 -69.62
C ARG A 141 2.49 11.03 -70.68
N GLN A 142 1.25 11.33 -70.29
CA GLN A 142 0.18 11.69 -71.23
C GLN A 142 0.42 13.06 -71.88
N ALA A 143 0.90 14.05 -71.12
CA ALA A 143 1.23 15.38 -71.65
C ALA A 143 2.37 15.31 -72.70
N GLU A 144 3.40 14.50 -72.44
CA GLU A 144 4.52 14.27 -73.36
C GLU A 144 4.07 13.55 -74.65
N LEU A 145 3.15 12.59 -74.55
CA LEU A 145 2.52 11.95 -75.70
C LEU A 145 1.75 12.95 -76.57
N LEU A 146 0.99 13.85 -75.94
CA LEU A 146 0.25 14.90 -76.66
C LEU A 146 1.18 15.91 -77.33
N GLU A 147 2.28 16.29 -76.67
CA GLU A 147 3.31 17.15 -77.26
C GLU A 147 3.97 16.47 -78.47
N ASN A 148 4.35 15.20 -78.36
CA ASN A 148 4.91 14.43 -79.48
C ASN A 148 3.93 14.30 -80.65
N ILE A 149 2.64 14.07 -80.38
CA ILE A 149 1.60 14.06 -81.42
C ILE A 149 1.48 15.45 -82.08
N ARG A 150 1.51 16.53 -81.29
CA ARG A 150 1.47 17.90 -81.81
C ARG A 150 2.65 18.18 -82.75
N VAL A 151 3.87 17.83 -82.33
CA VAL A 151 5.07 18.00 -83.16
C VAL A 151 4.99 17.16 -84.43
N LEU A 152 4.46 15.94 -84.37
CA LEU A 152 4.25 15.11 -85.57
C LEU A 152 3.21 15.69 -86.52
N LEU A 153 2.19 16.38 -86.02
CA LEU A 153 1.21 17.07 -86.84
C LEU A 153 1.76 18.38 -87.45
N GLU A 154 2.66 19.09 -86.78
CA GLU A 154 3.32 20.29 -87.34
C GLU A 154 4.37 19.96 -88.42
N LYS A 155 4.89 18.73 -88.45
CA LYS A 155 5.97 18.30 -89.38
C LYS A 155 5.46 17.71 -90.70
N LYS A 156 4.16 17.77 -90.98
CA LYS A 156 3.50 17.21 -92.16
C LYS A 156 2.81 18.31 -92.97
#